data_AF-A0A432P3P3-F1
#
_entry.id   AF-A0A432P3P3-F1
#
_cell.length_a   1.000
_cell.length_b   1.000
_cell.length_c   1.000
_cell.angle_alpha   90.00
_cell.angle_beta   90.00
_cell.angle_gamma   90.00
#
_symmetry.space_group_name_H-M   'P 1'
#
loop_
_entity.id
_entity.type
_entity.pdbx_description
1 polymer ?
#
loop_
_entity_poly.entity_id
_entity_poly.type
_entity_poly.pdbx_seq_one_letter_code
_entity_poly.pdbx_strand_id
1 'polypeptide(L)'
;MGHLYKDRREKAMADAARCLANHIMVEEPVKSFRFHMHYVDKKVTRREQGAYPFLRVLPPVEAAKFTYNSFYAFTLTWTPGHMTIVGDLGELTVVHYQAMPTLEEACNWLLSPDYHYLLSKTKEQRAFQRDETIEDIWRCLTQEVADSQKALAEETAEWEAEKPKWLKREGMTKREFEQALKCWNEDHPKIHYGFRECPRPSHYLNRAIWSEAEEFGWHVPEGFLWLARLWNHLRDVGECFERDPNFMLTDDGLERLKHCFEMWASSRAEDELIGMMYRDVGYDDYSGVYEYRSQAFFQIAAIQHGARMILDRHFAESKVAA
;
A
#
# COMPACT_ATOMS: atom_id res chain seq x y z
N MET A 1 1.58 -2.26 -4.78
CA MET A 1 1.87 -0.81 -4.96
C MET A 1 2.77 -0.48 -6.17
N GLY A 2 2.79 -1.25 -7.26
CA GLY A 2 3.75 -1.02 -8.37
C GLY A 2 3.16 -0.30 -9.60
N HIS A 3 2.06 -0.81 -10.14
CA HIS A 3 1.52 -0.34 -11.41
C HIS A 3 0.72 0.96 -11.28
N LEU A 4 -0.26 1.01 -10.36
CA LEU A 4 -1.14 2.17 -10.21
C LEU A 4 -0.40 3.47 -9.83
N TYR A 5 0.60 3.36 -8.95
CA TYR A 5 1.45 4.47 -8.54
C TYR A 5 2.26 5.04 -9.72
N LYS A 6 2.83 4.15 -10.54
CA LYS A 6 3.60 4.52 -11.73
C LYS A 6 2.71 5.20 -12.76
N ASP A 7 1.54 4.63 -13.03
CA ASP A 7 0.58 5.18 -13.98
C ASP A 7 0.06 6.57 -13.55
N ARG A 8 -0.23 6.76 -12.25
CA ARG A 8 -0.64 8.07 -11.69
C ARG A 8 0.48 9.10 -11.79
N ARG A 9 1.73 8.72 -11.50
CA ARG A 9 2.89 9.60 -11.67
C ARG A 9 3.08 10.00 -13.13
N GLU A 10 3.10 9.04 -14.05
CA GLU A 10 3.29 9.30 -15.48
C GLU A 10 2.19 10.18 -16.04
N LYS A 11 0.93 9.89 -15.69
CA LYS A 11 -0.22 10.72 -16.02
C LYS A 11 -0.08 12.14 -15.46
N ALA A 12 0.29 12.29 -14.19
CA ALA A 12 0.49 13.61 -13.58
C ALA A 12 1.60 14.41 -14.27
N MET A 13 2.70 13.76 -14.65
CA MET A 13 3.78 14.40 -15.42
C MET A 13 3.30 14.84 -16.81
N ALA A 14 2.54 14.00 -17.52
CA ALA A 14 1.98 14.32 -18.82
C ALA A 14 0.95 15.47 -18.73
N ASP A 15 0.07 15.42 -17.73
CA ASP A 15 -0.90 16.47 -17.46
C ASP A 15 -0.22 17.79 -17.10
N ALA A 16 0.80 17.77 -16.25
CA ALA A 16 1.58 18.96 -15.92
C ALA A 16 2.29 19.52 -17.17
N ALA A 17 2.92 18.67 -17.99
CA ALA A 17 3.56 19.13 -19.22
C ALA A 17 2.55 19.80 -20.17
N ARG A 18 1.34 19.25 -20.29
CA ARG A 18 0.28 19.80 -21.13
C ARG A 18 -0.30 21.11 -20.57
N CYS A 19 -0.70 21.12 -19.30
CA CYS A 19 -1.35 22.26 -18.65
C CYS A 19 -0.38 23.42 -18.42
N LEU A 20 0.91 23.11 -18.25
CA LEU A 20 1.91 24.10 -17.91
C LEU A 20 2.79 24.53 -19.09
N ALA A 21 2.59 23.98 -20.30
CA ALA A 21 3.40 24.25 -21.49
C ALA A 21 3.64 25.74 -21.81
N ASN A 22 2.68 26.61 -21.47
CA ASN A 22 2.73 28.05 -21.72
C ASN A 22 3.05 28.87 -20.45
N HIS A 23 3.52 28.26 -19.36
CA HIS A 23 3.94 28.99 -18.16
C HIS A 23 5.13 29.88 -18.46
N ILE A 24 5.12 31.08 -17.89
CA ILE A 24 6.21 32.05 -18.00
C ILE A 24 6.70 32.36 -16.58
N MET A 25 8.02 32.29 -16.40
CA MET A 25 8.67 32.70 -15.15
C MET A 25 8.82 34.22 -15.08
N VAL A 26 8.39 34.82 -13.97
CA VAL A 26 8.46 36.27 -13.74
C VAL A 26 9.30 36.58 -12.52
N GLU A 27 10.40 37.28 -12.75
CA GLU A 27 11.32 37.71 -11.70
C GLU A 27 10.77 38.98 -11.05
N GLU A 28 9.95 38.83 -10.02
CA GLU A 28 9.59 39.93 -9.11
C GLU A 28 10.38 39.82 -7.81
N PRO A 29 11.00 40.91 -7.30
CA PRO A 29 11.71 40.88 -6.02
C PRO A 29 10.71 40.67 -4.88
N VAL A 30 10.65 39.44 -4.35
CA VAL A 30 9.83 39.13 -3.15
C VAL A 30 10.64 39.45 -1.90
N LYS A 31 10.18 40.40 -1.09
CA LYS A 31 10.77 40.70 0.23
C LYS A 31 10.35 39.62 1.22
N SER A 32 11.12 38.54 1.35
CA SER A 32 10.96 37.61 2.48
C SER A 32 11.77 38.09 3.69
N PHE A 33 11.13 38.26 4.84
CA PHE A 33 11.79 38.61 6.10
C PHE A 33 11.97 37.35 6.96
N ARG A 34 13.16 37.14 7.51
CA ARG A 34 13.42 36.05 8.48
C ARG A 34 13.78 36.66 9.83
N PHE A 35 13.09 36.24 10.88
CA PHE A 35 13.53 36.49 12.25
C PHE A 35 14.53 35.40 12.63
N HIS A 36 15.82 35.71 12.61
CA HIS A 36 16.81 34.89 13.31
C HIS A 36 16.72 35.20 14.79
N MET A 37 15.99 34.39 15.55
CA MET A 37 15.97 34.48 17.00
C MET A 37 16.65 33.27 17.62
N HIS A 38 17.99 33.15 17.49
CA HIS A 38 18.79 32.32 18.39
C HIS A 38 20.23 32.85 18.50
N TYR A 39 20.44 33.85 19.36
CA TYR A 39 21.42 33.77 20.46
C TYR A 39 21.18 34.94 21.42
N VAL A 40 20.57 34.66 22.58
CA VAL A 40 20.60 35.59 23.71
C VAL A 40 21.98 35.42 24.35
N ASP A 41 22.95 36.23 23.94
CA ASP A 41 24.13 36.40 24.79
C ASP A 41 23.83 37.48 25.84
N LYS A 42 23.74 37.06 27.11
CA LYS A 42 23.35 37.89 28.25
C LYS A 42 24.42 38.88 28.70
N LYS A 43 25.45 39.18 27.90
CA LYS A 43 26.62 39.94 28.39
C LYS A 43 27.33 40.83 27.38
N VAL A 44 26.65 41.62 26.53
CA VAL A 44 27.35 42.74 25.86
C VAL A 44 26.43 43.95 25.67
N THR A 45 26.35 44.80 26.69
CA THR A 45 26.02 46.21 26.50
C THR A 45 27.02 47.07 27.25
N ARG A 46 28.18 47.27 26.64
CA ARG A 46 28.92 48.53 26.77
C ARG A 46 29.40 48.96 25.38
N ARG A 47 28.67 49.95 24.87
CA ARG A 47 29.03 50.99 23.90
C ARG A 47 30.39 50.84 23.21
N GLU A 48 30.35 50.79 21.88
CA GLU A 48 31.26 51.53 21.01
C GLU A 48 30.52 51.89 19.71
N GLN A 49 30.40 53.19 19.43
CA GLN A 49 29.97 53.70 18.12
C GLN A 49 31.05 53.30 17.11
N GLY A 50 30.73 52.37 16.20
CA GLY A 50 31.60 52.03 15.06
C GLY A 50 31.81 50.54 14.75
N ALA A 51 31.27 49.59 15.53
CA ALA A 51 31.60 48.17 15.38
C ALA A 51 30.47 47.32 14.80
N TYR A 52 30.23 47.38 13.48
CA TYR A 52 29.59 46.26 12.77
C TYR A 52 30.24 45.99 11.40
N PRO A 53 31.46 45.42 11.36
CA PRO A 53 32.08 44.92 10.13
C PRO A 53 31.57 43.53 9.69
N PHE A 54 30.52 42.98 10.34
CA PHE A 54 29.97 41.64 10.07
C PHE A 54 28.51 41.65 9.58
N LEU A 55 28.03 42.76 9.04
CA LEU A 55 27.02 42.71 7.97
C LEU A 55 27.68 42.07 6.73
N ARG A 56 28.00 40.77 6.83
CA ARG A 56 28.12 39.92 5.66
C ARG A 56 26.76 40.01 4.98
N VAL A 57 26.74 40.70 3.84
CA VAL A 57 25.67 40.58 2.86
C VAL A 57 25.50 39.09 2.61
N LEU A 58 24.48 38.50 3.23
CA LEU A 58 24.02 37.17 2.84
C LEU A 58 23.63 37.27 1.37
N PRO A 59 23.97 36.27 0.53
CA PRO A 59 23.56 36.31 -0.87
C PRO A 59 22.05 36.54 -0.96
N PRO A 60 21.58 37.28 -1.98
CA PRO A 60 20.16 37.58 -2.13
C PRO A 60 19.36 36.27 -2.05
N VAL A 61 18.29 36.29 -1.25
CA VAL A 61 17.31 35.20 -1.25
C VAL A 61 16.66 35.23 -2.62
N GLU A 62 16.99 34.24 -3.44
CA GLU A 62 16.41 34.09 -4.78
C GLU A 62 14.98 33.56 -4.61
N ALA A 63 14.02 34.36 -5.08
CA ALA A 63 12.61 34.01 -5.10
C ALA A 63 12.06 34.27 -6.50
N ALA A 64 11.39 33.26 -7.07
CA ALA A 64 10.73 33.36 -8.37
C ALA A 64 9.20 33.35 -8.18
N LYS A 65 8.50 34.17 -8.97
CA LYS A 65 7.03 34.24 -9.03
C LYS A 65 6.57 33.90 -10.45
N PHE A 66 5.39 33.34 -10.63
CA PHE A 66 4.86 32.99 -11.95
C PHE A 66 3.53 33.73 -12.18
N THR A 67 3.33 34.32 -13.37
CA THR A 67 2.20 35.23 -13.68
C THR A 67 0.93 34.55 -14.21
N TYR A 68 -0.21 35.26 -14.05
CA TYR A 68 -1.62 34.91 -14.29
C TYR A 68 -2.07 34.48 -15.71
N ASN A 69 -1.19 34.38 -16.72
CA ASN A 69 -1.63 33.92 -18.05
C ASN A 69 -1.73 32.39 -18.17
N SER A 70 -1.52 31.69 -17.06
CA SER A 70 -1.63 30.24 -16.93
C SER A 70 -2.22 29.88 -15.57
N PHE A 71 -2.88 28.72 -15.48
CA PHE A 71 -3.73 28.30 -14.34
C PHE A 71 -3.01 28.08 -12.99
N TYR A 72 -1.74 28.47 -12.83
CA TYR A 72 -0.95 28.14 -11.64
C TYR A 72 0.14 29.16 -11.32
N ALA A 73 0.09 29.75 -10.12
CA ALA A 73 1.16 30.54 -9.54
C ALA A 73 1.74 29.83 -8.30
N PHE A 74 3.07 29.84 -8.19
CA PHE A 74 3.76 29.46 -6.97
C PHE A 74 4.97 30.36 -6.72
N THR A 75 5.44 30.38 -5.48
CA THR A 75 6.63 31.08 -5.02
C THR A 75 7.59 30.04 -4.47
N LEU A 76 8.81 30.00 -5.00
CA LEU A 76 9.89 29.18 -4.48
C LEU A 76 10.81 30.07 -3.66
N THR A 77 11.02 29.72 -2.39
CA THR A 77 12.01 30.34 -1.51
C THR A 77 13.05 29.30 -1.15
N TRP A 78 14.31 29.59 -1.43
CA TRP A 78 15.42 28.69 -1.09
C TRP A 78 16.41 29.36 -0.13
N THR A 79 16.91 28.55 0.79
CA THR A 79 18.11 28.82 1.57
C THR A 79 18.91 27.51 1.67
N PRO A 80 20.24 27.55 1.88
CA PRO A 80 21.03 26.33 2.00
C PRO A 80 20.41 25.33 2.99
N GLY A 81 20.11 24.13 2.48
CA GLY A 81 19.50 23.04 3.25
C GLY A 81 17.98 23.11 3.46
N HIS A 82 17.29 24.16 2.99
CA HIS A 82 15.86 24.35 3.21
C HIS A 82 15.18 25.04 2.02
N MET A 83 14.14 24.40 1.48
CA MET A 83 13.34 24.94 0.40
C MET A 83 11.85 24.93 0.76
N THR A 84 11.18 26.05 0.49
CA THR A 84 9.74 26.18 0.67
C THR A 84 9.11 26.63 -0.62
N ILE A 85 8.09 25.90 -1.05
CA ILE A 85 7.33 26.16 -2.26
C ILE A 85 5.89 26.38 -1.82
N VAL A 86 5.32 27.54 -2.13
CA VAL A 86 3.96 27.92 -1.76
C VAL A 86 3.24 28.41 -3.00
N GLY A 87 2.07 27.86 -3.32
CA GLY A 87 1.30 28.31 -4.47
C GLY A 87 -0.13 27.79 -4.45
N ASP A 88 -0.82 27.96 -5.59
CA ASP A 88 -2.25 27.65 -5.71
C ASP A 88 -2.57 26.15 -5.58
N LEU A 89 -1.58 25.28 -5.81
CA LEU A 89 -1.67 23.82 -5.66
C LEU A 89 -1.20 23.33 -4.29
N GLY A 90 -0.94 24.25 -3.35
CA GLY A 90 -0.56 23.95 -1.97
C GLY A 90 0.88 24.32 -1.63
N GLU A 91 1.34 23.75 -0.52
CA GLU A 91 2.65 24.02 0.06
C GLU A 91 3.51 22.75 0.11
N LEU A 92 4.79 22.91 -0.17
CA LEU A 92 5.80 21.87 -0.02
C LEU A 92 7.00 22.47 0.71
N THR A 93 7.36 21.90 1.86
CA THR A 93 8.58 22.28 2.58
C THR A 93 9.51 21.09 2.64
N VAL A 94 10.72 21.27 2.12
CA VAL A 94 11.76 20.24 2.11
C VAL A 94 12.98 20.74 2.87
N VAL A 95 13.51 19.86 3.72
CA VAL A 95 14.72 20.11 4.50
C VAL A 95 15.71 19.00 4.21
N HIS A 96 16.81 19.33 3.55
CA HIS A 96 17.88 18.38 3.25
C HIS A 96 19.24 19.07 3.23
N TYR A 97 19.88 19.14 4.41
CA TYR A 97 21.05 19.99 4.67
C TYR A 97 22.24 19.74 3.74
N GLN A 98 22.45 18.49 3.30
CA GLN A 98 23.59 18.10 2.47
C GLN A 98 23.32 18.14 0.96
N ALA A 99 22.05 18.17 0.52
CA ALA A 99 21.70 18.00 -0.91
C ALA A 99 21.22 19.31 -1.56
N MET A 100 21.21 20.42 -0.80
CA MET A 100 20.72 21.72 -1.25
C MET A 100 21.69 22.86 -0.88
N PRO A 101 23.00 22.76 -1.14
CA PRO A 101 23.95 23.83 -0.85
C PRO A 101 23.83 25.02 -1.81
N THR A 102 23.30 24.80 -3.02
CA THR A 102 23.01 25.83 -4.03
C THR A 102 21.55 25.72 -4.52
N LEU A 103 21.02 26.78 -5.13
CA LEU A 103 19.69 26.74 -5.74
C LEU A 103 19.62 25.71 -6.88
N GLU A 104 20.68 25.61 -7.68
CA GLU A 104 20.80 24.64 -8.78
C GLU A 104 20.69 23.20 -8.27
N GLU A 105 21.48 22.83 -7.26
CA GLU A 105 21.45 21.50 -6.66
C GLU A 105 20.09 21.21 -6.02
N ALA A 106 19.47 22.22 -5.40
CA ALA A 106 18.16 22.05 -4.80
C ALA A 106 17.05 21.86 -5.84
N CYS A 107 17.12 22.54 -6.98
CA CYS A 107 16.21 22.31 -8.12
C CYS A 107 16.45 20.93 -8.75
N ASN A 108 17.69 20.51 -8.95
CA ASN A 108 18.02 19.16 -9.43
C ASN A 108 17.50 18.07 -8.47
N TRP A 109 17.59 18.32 -7.16
CA TRP A 109 17.06 17.42 -6.15
C TRP A 109 15.52 17.33 -6.22
N LEU A 110 14.80 18.43 -6.46
CA LEU A 110 13.35 18.38 -6.67
C LEU A 110 12.95 17.54 -7.89
N LEU A 111 13.83 17.47 -8.90
CA LEU A 111 13.65 16.61 -10.07
C LEU A 111 13.99 15.14 -9.79
N SER A 112 14.37 14.79 -8.55
CA SER A 112 14.61 13.42 -8.13
C SER A 112 13.42 12.51 -8.47
N PRO A 113 13.68 11.25 -8.85
CA PRO A 113 12.63 10.26 -9.08
C PRO A 113 11.90 9.83 -7.79
N ASP A 114 12.38 10.23 -6.60
CA ASP A 114 11.76 9.90 -5.30
C ASP A 114 10.48 10.72 -5.04
N TYR A 115 9.44 10.41 -5.80
CA TYR A 115 8.11 10.98 -5.65
C TYR A 115 7.49 10.65 -4.28
N HIS A 116 7.84 9.51 -3.68
CA HIS A 116 7.24 9.10 -2.41
C HIS A 116 7.67 10.02 -1.27
N TYR A 117 8.96 10.36 -1.22
CA TYR A 117 9.45 11.37 -0.27
C TYR A 117 8.78 12.73 -0.53
N LEU A 118 8.71 13.20 -1.77
CA LEU A 118 8.09 14.49 -2.11
C LEU A 118 6.61 14.54 -1.70
N LEU A 119 5.84 13.49 -2.01
CA LEU A 119 4.44 13.36 -1.59
C LEU A 119 4.30 13.37 -0.06
N SER A 120 5.23 12.74 0.67
CA SER A 120 5.24 12.75 2.15
C SER A 120 5.46 14.13 2.77
N LYS A 121 5.99 15.09 2.00
CA LYS A 121 6.22 16.47 2.42
C LYS A 121 5.10 17.42 2.02
N THR A 122 4.15 16.96 1.22
CA THR A 122 2.90 17.71 0.98
C THR A 122 2.04 17.68 2.25
N LYS A 123 1.15 18.66 2.43
CA LYS A 123 0.14 18.62 3.49
C LYS A 123 -0.99 17.63 3.21
N GLU A 124 -0.99 16.99 2.05
CA GLU A 124 -2.02 16.05 1.63
C GLU A 124 -1.88 14.73 2.40
N GLN A 125 -2.96 14.33 3.05
CA GLN A 125 -3.04 13.01 3.68
C GLN A 125 -3.35 11.95 2.62
N ARG A 126 -2.84 10.74 2.84
CA ARG A 126 -3.26 9.60 2.03
C ARG A 126 -4.73 9.32 2.30
N ALA A 127 -5.47 9.00 1.25
CA ALA A 127 -6.86 8.62 1.33
C ALA A 127 -6.97 7.09 1.28
N PHE A 128 -7.85 6.56 2.12
CA PHE A 128 -8.21 5.15 2.12
C PHE A 128 -8.73 4.72 0.75
N GLN A 129 -8.12 3.70 0.16
CA GLN A 129 -8.54 3.12 -1.11
C GLN A 129 -9.38 1.88 -0.81
N ARG A 130 -10.70 2.02 -0.81
CA ARG A 130 -11.63 0.94 -0.44
C ARG A 130 -11.47 -0.29 -1.31
N ASP A 131 -11.62 -0.15 -2.62
CA ASP A 131 -11.62 -1.28 -3.55
C ASP A 131 -10.28 -2.02 -3.53
N GLU A 132 -9.17 -1.26 -3.47
CA GLU A 132 -7.83 -1.84 -3.34
C GLU A 132 -7.62 -2.52 -1.99
N THR A 133 -8.20 -1.99 -0.91
CA THR A 133 -8.15 -2.62 0.41
C THR A 133 -8.94 -3.93 0.41
N ILE A 134 -10.11 -3.98 -0.23
CA ILE A 134 -10.90 -5.21 -0.37
C ILE A 134 -10.11 -6.26 -1.13
N GLU A 135 -9.50 -5.88 -2.26
CA GLU A 135 -8.67 -6.79 -3.06
C GLU A 135 -7.41 -7.25 -2.29
N ASP A 136 -6.78 -6.34 -1.55
CA ASP A 136 -5.62 -6.64 -0.71
C ASP A 136 -5.96 -7.61 0.44
N ILE A 137 -7.07 -7.38 1.15
CA ILE A 137 -7.59 -8.31 2.15
C ILE A 137 -7.79 -9.69 1.51
N TRP A 138 -8.54 -9.77 0.41
CA TRP A 138 -8.82 -11.05 -0.24
C TRP A 138 -7.53 -11.79 -0.62
N ARG A 139 -6.55 -11.07 -1.19
CA ARG A 139 -5.23 -11.63 -1.51
C ARG A 139 -4.51 -12.17 -0.27
N CYS A 140 -4.50 -11.42 0.83
CA CYS A 140 -3.87 -11.86 2.08
C CYS A 140 -4.53 -13.15 2.61
N LEU A 141 -5.86 -13.25 2.57
CA LEU A 141 -6.60 -14.41 3.07
C LEU A 141 -6.42 -15.65 2.19
N THR A 142 -6.18 -15.47 0.89
CA THR A 142 -6.09 -16.56 -0.10
C THR A 142 -4.66 -16.96 -0.46
N GLN A 143 -3.65 -16.26 0.07
CA GLN A 143 -2.25 -16.49 -0.30
C GLN A 143 -1.81 -17.95 -0.07
N GLU A 144 -2.22 -18.55 1.04
CA GLU A 144 -1.86 -19.94 1.40
C GLU A 144 -2.82 -20.99 0.81
N VAL A 145 -4.02 -20.56 0.41
CA VAL A 145 -5.09 -21.44 -0.08
C VAL A 145 -4.72 -22.07 -1.42
N ALA A 146 -4.09 -21.31 -2.30
CA ALA A 146 -3.70 -21.78 -3.62
C ALA A 146 -2.71 -22.96 -3.53
N ASP A 147 -1.75 -22.88 -2.59
CA ASP A 147 -0.78 -23.95 -2.36
C ASP A 147 -1.46 -25.20 -1.78
N SER A 148 -2.36 -25.03 -0.80
CA SER A 148 -3.15 -26.13 -0.23
C SER A 148 -4.08 -26.80 -1.24
N GLN A 149 -4.76 -26.03 -2.11
CA GLN A 149 -5.60 -26.57 -3.18
C GLN A 149 -4.78 -27.34 -4.21
N LYS A 150 -3.60 -26.83 -4.56
CA LYS A 150 -2.69 -27.52 -5.48
C LYS A 150 -2.20 -28.85 -4.88
N ALA A 151 -1.78 -28.86 -3.62
CA ALA A 151 -1.38 -30.08 -2.93
C ALA A 151 -2.51 -31.12 -2.91
N LEU A 152 -3.74 -30.69 -2.59
CA LEU A 152 -4.92 -31.55 -2.63
C LEU A 152 -5.19 -32.11 -4.04
N ALA A 153 -5.04 -31.28 -5.08
CA ALA A 153 -5.25 -31.72 -6.46
C ALA A 153 -4.20 -32.74 -6.92
N GLU A 154 -2.92 -32.53 -6.58
CA GLU A 154 -1.83 -33.45 -6.87
C GLU A 154 -2.03 -34.80 -6.17
N GLU A 155 -2.31 -34.78 -4.86
CA GLU A 155 -2.55 -36.00 -4.08
C GLU A 155 -3.81 -36.75 -4.55
N THR A 156 -4.86 -36.01 -4.93
CA THR A 156 -6.07 -36.62 -5.51
C THR A 156 -5.78 -37.29 -6.85
N ALA A 157 -4.94 -36.69 -7.69
CA ALA A 157 -4.57 -37.29 -8.97
C ALA A 157 -3.71 -38.56 -8.81
N GLU A 158 -2.78 -38.57 -7.85
CA GLU A 158 -2.00 -39.76 -7.49
C GLU A 158 -2.90 -40.87 -6.94
N TRP A 159 -3.80 -40.53 -6.01
CA TRP A 159 -4.79 -41.45 -5.47
C TRP A 159 -5.69 -42.04 -6.57
N GLU A 160 -6.15 -41.24 -7.54
CA GLU A 160 -6.91 -41.73 -8.69
C GLU A 160 -6.11 -42.68 -9.59
N ALA A 161 -4.80 -42.46 -9.73
CA ALA A 161 -3.90 -43.33 -10.49
C ALA A 161 -3.69 -44.69 -9.79
N GLU A 162 -3.70 -44.71 -8.45
CA GLU A 162 -3.59 -45.91 -7.62
C GLU A 162 -4.88 -46.74 -7.54
N LYS A 163 -5.97 -46.27 -8.16
CA LYS A 163 -7.26 -46.96 -8.15
C LYS A 163 -7.12 -48.46 -8.48
N PRO A 164 -7.54 -49.36 -7.57
CA PRO A 164 -7.44 -50.79 -7.80
C PRO A 164 -8.10 -51.19 -9.11
N LYS A 165 -7.42 -52.01 -9.90
CA LYS A 165 -7.93 -52.57 -11.15
C LYS A 165 -8.37 -54.02 -10.93
N TRP A 166 -9.46 -54.42 -11.58
CA TRP A 166 -9.96 -55.78 -11.47
C TRP A 166 -9.10 -56.76 -12.27
N LEU A 167 -8.22 -57.52 -11.58
CA LEU A 167 -7.24 -58.41 -12.19
C LEU A 167 -7.68 -59.88 -12.15
N LYS A 168 -8.82 -60.19 -12.80
CA LYS A 168 -9.40 -61.55 -12.82
C LYS A 168 -8.43 -62.61 -13.36
N ARG A 169 -7.55 -62.26 -14.31
CA ARG A 169 -6.59 -63.18 -14.94
C ARG A 169 -5.43 -63.56 -14.02
N GLU A 170 -5.20 -62.80 -12.96
CA GLU A 170 -4.11 -63.01 -12.00
C GLU A 170 -4.60 -63.73 -10.73
N GLY A 171 -5.84 -64.22 -10.72
CA GLY A 171 -6.42 -64.98 -9.61
C GLY A 171 -7.07 -64.14 -8.52
N MET A 172 -7.16 -62.81 -8.68
CA MET A 172 -7.84 -61.93 -7.73
C MET A 172 -9.33 -62.31 -7.60
N THR A 173 -9.77 -62.54 -6.35
CA THR A 173 -11.16 -62.83 -6.03
C THR A 173 -11.98 -61.56 -5.92
N LYS A 174 -13.30 -61.66 -6.17
CA LYS A 174 -14.20 -60.49 -6.16
C LYS A 174 -14.17 -59.75 -4.81
N ARG A 175 -14.09 -60.54 -3.73
CA ARG A 175 -14.02 -60.05 -2.36
C ARG A 175 -12.73 -59.26 -2.09
N GLU A 176 -11.58 -59.72 -2.59
CA GLU A 176 -10.30 -59.01 -2.44
C GLU A 176 -10.33 -57.66 -3.17
N PHE A 177 -10.93 -57.60 -4.36
CA PHE A 177 -11.10 -56.34 -5.08
C PHE A 177 -12.07 -55.38 -4.39
N GLU A 178 -13.23 -55.89 -3.93
CA GLU A 178 -14.19 -55.07 -3.17
C GLU A 178 -13.56 -54.52 -1.89
N GLN A 179 -12.71 -55.32 -1.21
CA GLN A 179 -11.98 -54.87 -0.03
C GLN A 179 -10.89 -53.85 -0.37
N ALA A 180 -10.11 -54.05 -1.43
CA ALA A 180 -9.11 -53.09 -1.89
C ALA A 180 -9.74 -51.76 -2.31
N LEU A 181 -10.87 -51.82 -3.04
CA LEU A 181 -11.63 -50.63 -3.43
C LEU A 181 -12.20 -49.88 -2.22
N LYS A 182 -12.60 -50.62 -1.18
CA LYS A 182 -13.06 -50.03 0.07
C LYS A 182 -11.93 -49.29 0.79
N CYS A 183 -10.78 -49.93 1.00
CA CYS A 183 -9.63 -49.28 1.63
C CYS A 183 -9.16 -48.06 0.82
N TRP A 184 -9.09 -48.19 -0.51
CA TRP A 184 -8.77 -47.08 -1.40
C TRP A 184 -9.74 -45.90 -1.24
N ASN A 185 -11.06 -46.15 -1.16
CA ASN A 185 -12.04 -45.09 -0.89
C ASN A 185 -11.92 -44.47 0.51
N GLU A 186 -11.51 -45.24 1.52
CA GLU A 186 -11.30 -44.76 2.89
C GLU A 186 -10.07 -43.86 3.02
N ASP A 187 -9.07 -44.05 2.14
CA ASP A 187 -7.84 -43.25 2.07
C ASP A 187 -7.96 -42.04 1.10
N HIS A 188 -9.17 -41.62 0.74
CA HIS A 188 -9.34 -40.50 -0.20
C HIS A 188 -8.78 -39.19 0.39
N PRO A 189 -7.89 -38.46 -0.34
CA PRO A 189 -7.28 -37.21 0.15
C PRO A 189 -8.27 -36.15 0.65
N LYS A 190 -9.43 -36.00 -0.01
CA LYS A 190 -10.50 -35.08 0.43
C LYS A 190 -10.98 -35.31 1.85
N ILE A 191 -10.82 -36.53 2.38
CA ILE A 191 -11.10 -36.81 3.78
C ILE A 191 -10.07 -36.07 4.64
N HIS A 192 -8.77 -36.15 4.31
CA HIS A 192 -7.64 -35.52 5.02
C HIS A 192 -7.62 -34.00 4.95
N TYR A 193 -7.92 -33.41 3.80
CA TYR A 193 -7.94 -31.96 3.59
C TYR A 193 -9.33 -31.33 3.74
N GLY A 194 -10.33 -32.12 4.14
CA GLY A 194 -11.69 -31.66 4.34
C GLY A 194 -11.87 -30.93 5.67
N PHE A 195 -12.76 -29.95 5.70
CA PHE A 195 -13.29 -29.45 6.96
C PHE A 195 -14.11 -30.56 7.62
N ARG A 196 -13.79 -30.88 8.88
CA ARG A 196 -14.48 -31.94 9.62
C ARG A 196 -15.12 -31.36 10.87
N GLU A 197 -16.33 -31.76 11.20
CA GLU A 197 -16.91 -31.39 12.49
C GLU A 197 -15.98 -31.84 13.61
N CYS A 198 -15.57 -30.90 14.46
CA CYS A 198 -14.74 -31.23 15.61
C CYS A 198 -15.66 -31.37 16.83
N PRO A 199 -15.97 -32.60 17.28
CA PRO A 199 -16.83 -32.79 18.44
C PRO A 199 -16.17 -32.15 19.66
N ARG A 200 -16.97 -31.45 20.48
CA ARG A 200 -16.47 -30.82 21.70
C ARG A 200 -15.76 -31.88 22.56
N PRO A 201 -14.46 -31.71 22.87
CA PRO A 201 -13.72 -32.69 23.67
C PRO A 201 -14.40 -32.94 25.01
N SER A 202 -14.58 -34.21 25.40
CA SER A 202 -15.11 -34.58 26.72
C SER A 202 -14.13 -34.31 27.87
N HIS A 203 -12.84 -34.13 27.56
CA HIS A 203 -11.77 -33.94 28.54
C HIS A 203 -10.82 -32.81 28.13
N TYR A 204 -10.47 -31.96 29.11
CA TYR A 204 -9.63 -30.75 28.97
C TYR A 204 -8.16 -30.99 28.55
N LEU A 205 -7.75 -32.24 28.29
CA LEU A 205 -6.35 -32.59 28.06
C LEU A 205 -5.82 -32.16 26.68
N ASN A 206 -6.69 -31.89 25.71
CA ASN A 206 -6.31 -31.37 24.38
C ASN A 206 -6.72 -29.91 24.23
N ARG A 207 -6.05 -29.02 24.97
CA ARG A 207 -6.40 -27.59 25.01
C ARG A 207 -6.34 -26.89 23.64
N ALA A 208 -5.40 -27.28 22.77
CA ALA A 208 -5.29 -26.74 21.41
C ALA A 208 -6.45 -27.16 20.51
N ILE A 209 -6.76 -28.46 20.46
CA ILE A 209 -7.93 -29.00 19.72
C ILE A 209 -9.24 -28.45 20.30
N TRP A 210 -9.28 -28.23 21.61
CA TRP A 210 -10.43 -27.62 22.28
C TRP A 210 -10.65 -26.16 21.88
N SER A 211 -9.58 -25.35 21.74
CA SER A 211 -9.68 -23.97 21.24
C SER A 211 -10.17 -23.91 19.80
N GLU A 212 -9.66 -24.76 18.90
CA GLU A 212 -10.17 -24.85 17.51
C GLU A 212 -11.64 -25.33 17.45
N ALA A 213 -11.98 -26.36 18.23
CA ALA A 213 -13.35 -26.89 18.29
C ALA A 213 -14.35 -25.90 18.90
N GLU A 214 -13.92 -25.07 19.86
CA GLU A 214 -14.77 -24.07 20.51
C GLU A 214 -14.96 -22.81 19.65
N GLU A 215 -13.94 -22.41 18.89
CA GLU A 215 -13.99 -21.22 18.02
C GLU A 215 -14.74 -21.49 16.70
N PHE A 216 -14.57 -22.67 16.10
CA PHE A 216 -15.13 -22.96 14.77
C PHE A 216 -16.21 -24.04 14.77
N GLY A 217 -16.14 -25.02 15.68
CA GLY A 217 -16.90 -26.28 15.57
C GLY A 217 -16.39 -27.21 14.46
N TRP A 218 -15.33 -26.81 13.75
CA TRP A 218 -14.73 -27.51 12.63
C TRP A 218 -13.21 -27.63 12.83
N HIS A 219 -12.65 -28.76 12.44
CA HIS A 219 -11.24 -28.88 12.11
C HIS A 219 -10.99 -28.16 10.79
N VAL A 220 -10.10 -27.17 10.81
CA VAL A 220 -9.78 -26.34 9.65
C VAL A 220 -8.50 -26.86 9.00
N PRO A 221 -8.52 -27.16 7.69
CA PRO A 221 -7.33 -27.58 6.96
C PRO A 221 -6.23 -26.51 6.98
N GLU A 222 -4.98 -26.94 6.86
CA GLU A 222 -3.82 -26.04 6.77
C GLU A 222 -3.96 -25.08 5.57
N GLY A 223 -3.62 -23.80 5.79
CA GLY A 223 -3.78 -22.72 4.80
C GLY A 223 -5.20 -22.14 4.68
N PHE A 224 -6.22 -22.74 5.31
CA PHE A 224 -7.61 -22.27 5.23
C PHE A 224 -8.08 -21.47 6.47
N LEU A 225 -7.23 -21.31 7.49
CA LEU A 225 -7.62 -20.71 8.77
C LEU A 225 -8.27 -19.33 8.62
N TRP A 226 -7.62 -18.44 7.88
CA TRP A 226 -8.12 -17.07 7.72
C TRP A 226 -9.39 -16.99 6.87
N LEU A 227 -9.51 -17.83 5.82
CA LEU A 227 -10.76 -17.95 5.07
C LEU A 227 -11.89 -18.51 5.93
N ALA A 228 -11.62 -19.50 6.77
CA ALA A 228 -12.61 -20.08 7.67
C ALA A 228 -13.13 -19.04 8.68
N ARG A 229 -12.25 -18.17 9.18
CA ARG A 229 -12.64 -17.03 10.03
C ARG A 229 -13.48 -16.00 9.27
N LEU A 230 -13.09 -15.63 8.06
CA LEU A 230 -13.88 -14.74 7.21
C LEU A 230 -15.28 -15.34 6.94
N TRP A 231 -15.35 -16.63 6.60
CA TRP A 231 -16.61 -17.33 6.38
C TRP A 231 -17.50 -17.31 7.62
N ASN A 232 -16.95 -17.61 8.80
CA ASN A 232 -17.69 -17.52 10.06
C ASN A 232 -18.21 -16.10 10.31
N HIS A 233 -17.38 -15.08 10.12
CA HIS A 233 -17.80 -13.68 10.23
C HIS A 233 -18.99 -13.37 9.30
N LEU A 234 -18.85 -13.68 8.01
CA LEU A 234 -19.88 -13.42 6.98
C LEU A 234 -21.17 -14.20 7.25
N ARG A 235 -21.07 -15.41 7.80
CA ARG A 235 -22.22 -16.21 8.22
C ARG A 235 -22.92 -15.56 9.41
N ASP A 236 -22.17 -15.10 10.40
CA ASP A 236 -22.72 -14.51 11.63
C ASP A 236 -23.37 -13.15 11.37
N VAL A 237 -22.87 -12.38 10.39
CA VAL A 237 -23.51 -11.13 9.92
C VAL A 237 -24.63 -11.34 8.89
N GLY A 238 -24.88 -12.60 8.46
CA GLY A 238 -25.98 -12.95 7.57
C GLY A 238 -25.74 -12.70 6.07
N GLU A 239 -24.48 -12.56 5.65
CA GLU A 239 -24.08 -12.31 4.26
C GLU A 239 -23.69 -13.60 3.52
N CYS A 240 -23.37 -14.66 4.26
CA CYS A 240 -23.08 -15.99 3.70
C CYS A 240 -24.04 -17.03 4.29
N PHE A 241 -24.78 -17.73 3.42
CA PHE A 241 -25.77 -18.73 3.82
C PHE A 241 -25.24 -20.17 3.77
N GLU A 242 -24.00 -20.36 3.31
CA GLU A 242 -23.37 -21.67 3.24
C GLU A 242 -23.06 -22.20 4.64
N ARG A 243 -23.62 -23.38 4.95
CA ARG A 243 -23.49 -24.01 6.27
C ARG A 243 -22.31 -24.99 6.35
N ASP A 244 -21.97 -25.60 5.22
CA ASP A 244 -20.87 -26.55 5.12
C ASP A 244 -19.63 -25.81 4.59
N PRO A 245 -18.56 -25.65 5.41
CA PRO A 245 -17.35 -24.94 5.00
C PRO A 245 -16.58 -25.63 3.86
N ASN A 246 -16.87 -26.90 3.56
CA ASN A 246 -16.20 -27.62 2.46
C ASN A 246 -16.45 -27.00 1.08
N PHE A 247 -17.44 -26.11 0.93
CA PHE A 247 -17.59 -25.35 -0.30
C PHE A 247 -16.33 -24.53 -0.66
N MET A 248 -15.59 -24.03 0.34
CA MET A 248 -14.35 -23.25 0.16
C MET A 248 -13.22 -24.07 -0.48
N LEU A 249 -13.31 -25.39 -0.50
CA LEU A 249 -12.32 -26.26 -1.17
C LEU A 249 -12.44 -26.22 -2.69
N THR A 250 -13.50 -25.62 -3.23
CA THR A 250 -13.78 -25.52 -4.67
C THR A 250 -13.61 -24.09 -5.16
N ASP A 251 -13.13 -23.93 -6.39
CA ASP A 251 -12.97 -22.60 -7.02
C ASP A 251 -14.30 -21.82 -7.05
N ASP A 252 -15.40 -22.51 -7.38
CA ASP A 252 -16.75 -21.94 -7.38
C ASP A 252 -17.17 -21.46 -5.97
N GLY A 253 -16.80 -22.20 -4.93
CA GLY A 253 -17.07 -21.77 -3.55
C GLY A 253 -16.21 -20.60 -3.11
N LEU A 254 -14.95 -20.54 -3.53
CA LEU A 254 -14.08 -19.38 -3.28
C LEU A 254 -14.61 -18.12 -3.97
N GLU A 255 -15.04 -18.21 -5.23
CA GLU A 255 -15.65 -17.10 -5.96
C GLU A 255 -16.96 -16.64 -5.30
N ARG A 256 -17.80 -17.57 -4.84
CA ARG A 256 -18.99 -17.22 -4.05
C ARG A 256 -18.64 -16.49 -2.74
N LEU A 257 -17.66 -17.00 -1.99
CA LEU A 257 -17.22 -16.39 -0.74
C LEU A 257 -16.65 -14.99 -0.99
N LYS A 258 -15.84 -14.83 -2.04
CA LYS A 258 -15.31 -13.55 -2.48
C LYS A 258 -16.43 -12.57 -2.79
N HIS A 259 -17.44 -13.00 -3.54
CA HIS A 259 -18.59 -12.17 -3.87
C HIS A 259 -19.35 -11.71 -2.61
N CYS A 260 -19.62 -12.63 -1.68
CA CYS A 260 -20.22 -12.28 -0.38
C CYS A 260 -19.38 -11.26 0.39
N PHE A 261 -18.06 -11.46 0.42
CA PHE A 261 -17.12 -10.53 1.07
C PHE A 261 -17.13 -9.15 0.42
N GLU A 262 -17.03 -9.07 -0.91
CA GLU A 262 -17.05 -7.81 -1.66
C GLU A 262 -18.36 -7.05 -1.44
N MET A 263 -19.50 -7.75 -1.46
CA MET A 263 -20.82 -7.16 -1.21
C MET A 263 -20.92 -6.58 0.21
N TRP A 264 -20.50 -7.37 1.21
CA TRP A 264 -20.45 -6.90 2.60
C TRP A 264 -19.53 -5.68 2.70
N ALA A 265 -18.27 -5.81 2.28
CA ALA A 265 -17.21 -4.84 2.46
C ALA A 265 -17.46 -3.51 1.73
N SER A 266 -18.09 -3.56 0.55
CA SER A 266 -18.41 -2.38 -0.25
C SER A 266 -19.29 -1.37 0.49
N SER A 267 -20.09 -1.83 1.46
CA SER A 267 -21.00 -0.99 2.24
C SER A 267 -20.45 -0.49 3.59
N ARG A 268 -19.29 -0.99 4.02
CA ARG A 268 -18.79 -0.82 5.40
C ARG A 268 -17.93 0.41 5.59
N ALA A 269 -17.81 0.92 6.81
CA ALA A 269 -16.86 1.99 7.08
C ALA A 269 -15.41 1.45 7.11
N GLU A 270 -14.40 2.35 6.98
CA GLU A 270 -12.98 1.97 6.97
C GLU A 270 -12.56 1.24 8.25
N ASP A 271 -12.99 1.75 9.40
CA ASP A 271 -12.77 1.18 10.73
C ASP A 271 -13.44 -0.18 10.91
N GLU A 272 -14.58 -0.41 10.26
CA GLU A 272 -15.24 -1.73 10.26
C GLU A 272 -14.44 -2.76 9.45
N LEU A 273 -13.90 -2.39 8.29
CA LEU A 273 -13.08 -3.28 7.45
C LEU A 273 -11.78 -3.66 8.16
N ILE A 274 -11.05 -2.65 8.65
CA ILE A 274 -9.79 -2.86 9.37
C ILE A 274 -10.06 -3.60 10.69
N GLY A 275 -11.13 -3.21 11.39
CA GLY A 275 -11.53 -3.84 12.64
C GLY A 275 -11.91 -5.31 12.50
N MET A 276 -12.55 -5.70 11.40
CA MET A 276 -12.87 -7.11 11.10
C MET A 276 -11.60 -7.95 10.95
N MET A 277 -10.58 -7.43 10.27
CA MET A 277 -9.30 -8.13 10.10
C MET A 277 -8.64 -8.46 11.45
N TYR A 278 -8.62 -7.50 12.37
CA TYR A 278 -8.05 -7.72 13.70
C TYR A 278 -8.96 -8.57 14.61
N ARG A 279 -10.25 -8.23 14.69
CA ARG A 279 -11.18 -8.81 15.68
C ARG A 279 -11.67 -10.20 15.29
N ASP A 280 -12.03 -10.38 14.02
CA ASP A 280 -12.78 -11.55 13.57
C ASP A 280 -11.88 -12.52 12.79
N VAL A 281 -10.96 -12.01 11.98
CA VAL A 281 -9.98 -12.82 11.24
C VAL A 281 -8.72 -13.11 12.08
N GLY A 282 -8.40 -12.25 13.05
CA GLY A 282 -7.18 -12.38 13.85
C GLY A 282 -5.91 -12.19 13.01
N TYR A 283 -5.97 -11.32 12.01
CA TYR A 283 -4.81 -10.86 11.25
C TYR A 283 -4.23 -9.63 11.95
N ASP A 284 -3.12 -9.84 12.64
CA ASP A 284 -2.45 -8.79 13.39
C ASP A 284 -1.86 -7.73 12.44
N ASP A 285 -1.88 -6.46 12.87
CA ASP A 285 -1.26 -5.31 12.20
C ASP A 285 -1.76 -4.98 10.77
N TYR A 286 -2.97 -5.41 10.40
CA TYR A 286 -3.57 -4.96 9.15
C TYR A 286 -3.89 -3.45 9.21
N SER A 287 -3.41 -2.69 8.23
CA SER A 287 -3.62 -1.23 8.16
C SER A 287 -4.40 -0.77 6.93
N GLY A 288 -4.75 -1.65 5.99
CA GLY A 288 -5.43 -1.25 4.77
C GLY A 288 -4.55 -0.50 3.76
N VAL A 289 -5.12 -0.15 2.62
CA VAL A 289 -4.40 0.50 1.52
C VAL A 289 -4.70 2.00 1.53
N TYR A 290 -3.66 2.81 1.72
CA TYR A 290 -3.74 4.26 1.67
C TYR A 290 -2.85 4.83 0.57
N GLU A 291 -3.44 5.64 -0.30
CA GLU A 291 -2.71 6.29 -1.40
C GLU A 291 -2.91 7.81 -1.42
N TYR A 292 -1.93 8.53 -1.98
CA TYR A 292 -2.08 9.95 -2.24
C TYR A 292 -3.09 10.21 -3.35
N ARG A 293 -3.87 11.29 -3.24
CA ARG A 293 -4.79 11.71 -4.29
C ARG A 293 -4.03 12.14 -5.54
N SER A 294 -4.65 11.99 -6.71
CA SER A 294 -4.07 12.42 -8.00
C SER A 294 -3.65 13.89 -8.01
N GLN A 295 -4.33 14.75 -7.23
CA GLN A 295 -3.97 16.15 -7.06
C GLN A 295 -2.57 16.35 -6.45
N ALA A 296 -2.18 15.53 -5.47
CA ALA A 296 -0.85 15.59 -4.88
C ALA A 296 0.24 15.21 -5.89
N PHE A 297 -0.03 14.19 -6.73
CA PHE A 297 0.87 13.83 -7.83
C PHE A 297 1.03 14.97 -8.84
N PHE A 298 -0.08 15.63 -9.19
CA PHE A 298 -0.07 16.80 -10.08
C PHE A 298 0.67 18.00 -9.45
N GLN A 299 0.49 18.25 -8.15
CA GLN A 299 1.23 19.27 -7.41
C GLN A 299 2.74 19.03 -7.52
N ILE A 300 3.22 17.81 -7.25
CA ILE A 300 4.64 17.48 -7.39
C ILE A 300 5.11 17.63 -8.84
N ALA A 301 4.32 17.16 -9.82
CA ALA A 301 4.65 17.30 -11.23
C ALA A 301 4.78 18.78 -11.67
N ALA A 302 3.91 19.65 -11.15
CA ALA A 302 3.93 21.09 -11.41
C ALA A 302 5.15 21.77 -10.77
N ILE A 303 5.49 21.39 -9.54
CA ILE A 303 6.72 21.83 -8.86
C ILE A 303 7.96 21.42 -9.67
N GLN A 304 8.00 20.18 -10.15
CA GLN A 304 9.10 19.70 -10.99
C GLN A 304 9.18 20.43 -12.33
N HIS A 305 8.04 20.77 -12.95
CA HIS A 305 8.02 21.61 -14.15
C HIS A 305 8.64 22.99 -13.85
N GLY A 306 8.24 23.62 -12.75
CA GLY A 306 8.80 24.88 -12.28
C GLY A 306 10.31 24.84 -12.01
N ALA A 307 10.78 23.79 -11.34
CA ALA A 307 12.21 23.58 -11.09
C ALA A 307 13.01 23.44 -12.40
N ARG A 308 12.47 22.75 -13.42
CA ARG A 308 13.11 22.69 -14.76
C ARG A 308 13.21 24.07 -15.39
N MET A 309 12.15 24.87 -15.33
CA MET A 309 12.18 26.24 -15.87
C MET A 309 13.26 27.11 -15.21
N ILE A 310 13.45 26.99 -13.89
CA ILE A 310 14.51 27.70 -13.16
C ILE A 310 15.88 27.25 -13.64
N LEU A 311 16.10 25.94 -13.76
CA LEU A 311 17.35 25.36 -14.28
C LEU A 311 17.64 25.83 -15.71
N ASP A 312 16.65 25.76 -16.60
CA ASP A 312 16.79 26.11 -18.00
C ASP A 312 16.99 27.63 -18.21
N ARG A 313 16.49 28.48 -17.31
CA ARG A 313 16.64 29.93 -17.43
C ARG A 313 17.91 30.48 -16.77
N HIS A 314 18.24 30.00 -15.57
CA HIS A 314 19.35 30.55 -14.78
C HIS A 314 20.65 29.74 -14.89
N PHE A 315 20.57 28.47 -15.33
CA PHE A 315 21.70 27.55 -15.32
C PHE A 315 21.93 26.82 -16.66
N ALA A 316 21.25 27.26 -17.75
CA ALA A 316 21.43 26.66 -19.09
C ALA A 316 22.85 26.81 -19.66
N GLU A 317 23.58 27.86 -19.27
CA GLU A 317 24.94 28.11 -19.77
C GLU A 317 25.98 27.12 -19.20
N SER A 318 25.71 26.50 -18.04
CA SER A 318 26.57 25.50 -17.40
C SER A 318 26.68 24.19 -18.20
N LYS A 319 25.68 23.86 -19.02
CA LYS A 319 25.62 22.60 -19.79
C LYS A 319 26.34 22.64 -21.14
N VAL A 320 26.68 23.83 -21.65
CA VAL A 320 27.40 23.98 -22.93
C VAL A 320 28.92 24.06 -22.72
N ALA A 321 29.36 24.29 -21.48
CA ALA A 321 30.76 24.47 -21.11
C ALA A 321 31.42 23.25 -20.43
N ALA A 322 30.71 22.12 -20.33
CA ALA A 322 31.20 20.84 -19.79
C ALA A 322 31.14 19.74 -20.86
#